data_AF-A0A4U5M8C5-F1
#
_entry.id   AF-A0A4U5M8C5-F1
#
_cell.length_a   1.000
_cell.length_b   1.000
_cell.length_c   1.000
_cell.angle_alpha   90.00
_cell.angle_beta   90.00
_cell.angle_gamma   90.00
#
_symmetry.space_group_name_H-M   'P 1'
#
loop_
_entity.id
_entity.type
_entity.pdbx_description
1 polymer ?
#
loop_
_entity_poly.entity_id
_entity_poly.type
_entity_poly.pdbx_seq_one_letter_code
_entity_poly.pdbx_strand_id
1 'polypeptide(L)'
;MAGVRLNDRHSNAWLRRVTKVKDITEAAAKRKWTFAWKMANAEADKWLTLIEAWRPPTTRPQRRPATRWTDDFTKKLGTKN
;
A
#
# COMPACT_ATOMS: atom_id res chain seq x y z
N MET A 1 -17.89 1.53 -18.51
CA MET A 1 -17.13 0.43 -19.15
C MET A 1 -16.35 1.00 -20.32
N ALA A 2 -15.09 0.59 -20.55
CA ALA A 2 -14.23 1.17 -21.58
C ALA A 2 -14.47 0.61 -23.01
N GLY A 3 -15.39 -0.34 -23.18
CA GLY A 3 -15.72 -0.92 -24.50
C GLY A 3 -14.60 -1.76 -25.13
N VAL A 4 -13.64 -2.25 -24.33
CA VAL A 4 -12.43 -2.92 -24.81
C VAL A 4 -12.59 -4.44 -24.79
N ARG A 5 -12.14 -5.10 -25.86
CA ARG A 5 -12.02 -6.56 -25.97
C ARG A 5 -10.58 -7.00 -25.66
N LEU A 6 -10.42 -8.25 -25.24
CA LEU A 6 -9.09 -8.80 -24.92
C LEU A 6 -8.11 -8.72 -26.12
N ASN A 7 -8.63 -8.82 -27.34
CA ASN A 7 -7.85 -8.76 -28.58
C ASN A 7 -7.27 -7.38 -28.90
N ASP A 8 -7.79 -6.30 -28.30
CA ASP A 8 -7.35 -4.93 -28.58
C ASP A 8 -5.95 -4.66 -27.99
N ARG A 9 -5.46 -5.55 -27.11
CA ARG A 9 -4.11 -5.50 -26.50
C ARG A 9 -3.76 -4.12 -25.91
N HIS A 10 -4.74 -3.41 -25.38
CA HIS A 10 -4.51 -2.11 -24.76
C HIS A 10 -3.75 -2.23 -23.44
N SER A 11 -2.81 -1.31 -23.22
CA SER A 11 -2.03 -1.27 -22.00
C SER A 11 -2.86 -0.77 -20.81
N ASN A 12 -2.46 -1.16 -19.60
CA ASN A 12 -3.08 -0.64 -18.37
C ASN A 12 -2.98 0.88 -18.27
N ALA A 13 -1.89 1.49 -18.76
CA ALA A 13 -1.73 2.94 -18.81
C ALA A 13 -2.79 3.60 -19.72
N TRP A 14 -3.06 3.00 -20.88
CA TRP A 14 -4.10 3.47 -21.79
C TRP A 14 -5.50 3.37 -21.16
N LEU A 15 -5.81 2.23 -20.53
CA LEU A 15 -7.11 2.00 -19.87
C LEU A 15 -7.35 3.02 -18.77
N ARG A 16 -6.32 3.34 -17.97
CA ARG A 16 -6.40 4.37 -16.92
C ARG A 16 -6.66 5.76 -17.49
N ARG A 17 -6.03 6.12 -18.62
CA ARG A 17 -6.25 7.41 -19.29
C ARG A 17 -7.70 7.56 -19.76
N VAL A 18 -8.29 6.51 -20.32
CA VAL A 18 -9.68 6.53 -20.83
C VAL A 18 -10.70 6.50 -19.68
N THR A 19 -10.48 5.65 -18.69
CA THR A 19 -11.43 5.47 -17.58
C THR A 19 -11.27 6.50 -16.47
N LYS A 20 -10.15 7.25 -16.46
CA LYS A 20 -9.74 8.15 -15.37
C LYS A 20 -9.66 7.46 -14.00
N VAL A 21 -9.59 6.13 -13.98
CA VAL A 21 -9.44 5.34 -12.75
C VAL A 21 -8.04 5.56 -12.21
N LYS A 22 -7.97 5.96 -10.93
CA LYS A 22 -6.69 6.16 -10.23
C LYS A 22 -5.98 4.82 -10.05
N ASP A 23 -4.65 4.84 -10.12
CA ASP A 23 -3.87 3.69 -9.71
C ASP A 23 -4.05 3.47 -8.20
N ILE A 24 -4.65 2.33 -7.85
CA ILE A 24 -4.92 1.95 -6.47
C ILE A 24 -3.60 1.71 -5.72
N THR A 25 -2.58 1.19 -6.39
CA THR A 25 -1.27 0.93 -5.78
C THR A 25 -0.59 2.23 -5.41
N GLU A 26 -0.58 3.22 -6.31
CA GLU A 26 -0.06 4.56 -6.03
C GLU A 26 -0.87 5.26 -4.93
N ALA A 27 -2.20 5.20 -4.99
CA ALA A 27 -3.07 5.80 -3.99
C ALA A 27 -2.89 5.17 -2.60
N ALA A 28 -2.73 3.85 -2.53
CA ALA A 28 -2.44 3.13 -1.30
C ALA A 28 -1.07 3.51 -0.75
N ALA A 29 -0.04 3.57 -1.60
CA ALA A 29 1.30 4.03 -1.21
C ALA A 29 1.27 5.45 -0.66
N LYS A 30 0.56 6.38 -1.34
CA LYS A 30 0.40 7.76 -0.87
C LYS A 30 -0.25 7.81 0.51
N ARG A 31 -1.36 7.09 0.72
CA ARG A 31 -2.05 7.03 2.02
C ARG A 31 -1.14 6.46 3.11
N LYS A 32 -0.38 5.42 2.82
CA LYS A 32 0.60 4.84 3.74
C LYS A 32 1.63 5.86 4.21
N TRP A 33 2.22 6.61 3.28
CA TRP A 33 3.23 7.63 3.64
C TRP A 33 2.63 8.86 4.31
N THR A 34 1.42 9.29 3.91
CA THR A 34 0.70 10.35 4.63
C THR A 34 0.38 9.94 6.06
N PHE A 35 0.02 8.68 6.29
CA PHE A 35 -0.17 8.15 7.64
C PHE A 35 1.14 8.18 8.43
N ALA A 36 2.25 7.68 7.86
CA ALA A 36 3.57 7.70 8.49
C ALA A 36 4.01 9.12 8.91
N TRP A 37 3.71 10.13 8.08
CA TRP A 37 4.00 11.52 8.42
C TRP A 37 3.14 12.00 9.60
N LYS A 38 1.84 11.68 9.63
CA LYS A 38 0.99 12.02 10.77
C LYS A 38 1.48 11.36 12.06
N MET A 39 1.92 10.11 11.96
CA MET A 39 2.51 9.36 13.08
C MET A 39 3.73 10.05 13.68
N ALA A 40 4.66 10.47 12.84
CA ALA A 40 5.88 11.14 13.29
C ALA A 40 5.60 12.47 14.03
N ASN A 41 4.41 13.07 13.83
CA ASN A 41 4.01 14.34 14.43
C ASN A 41 2.93 14.20 15.51
N ALA A 42 2.43 12.98 15.77
CA ALA A 42 1.38 12.72 16.76
C ALA A 42 1.99 12.16 18.06
N GLU A 43 1.32 12.38 19.19
CA GLU A 43 1.65 11.65 20.42
C GLU A 43 1.32 10.15 20.27
N ALA A 44 2.00 9.33 21.07
CA ALA A 44 1.88 7.88 21.01
C ALA A 44 0.46 7.41 21.35
N ASP A 45 -0.36 7.14 20.33
CA ASP A 45 -1.68 6.54 20.46
C ASP A 45 -1.64 5.03 20.18
N LYS A 46 -2.38 4.27 20.99
CA LYS A 46 -2.44 2.81 20.93
C LYS A 46 -2.96 2.30 19.58
N TRP A 47 -3.93 3.00 18.99
CA TRP A 47 -4.54 2.59 17.72
C TRP A 47 -3.59 2.72 16.54
N LEU A 48 -2.76 3.75 16.60
CA LEU A 48 -1.78 4.03 15.58
C LEU A 48 -0.71 2.93 15.51
N THR A 49 -0.18 2.51 16.67
CA THR A 49 0.77 1.39 16.77
C THR A 49 0.16 0.07 16.27
N LEU A 50 -1.13 -0.17 16.55
CA LEU A 50 -1.84 -1.36 16.06
C LEU A 50 -1.93 -1.39 14.53
N ILE A 51 -2.15 -0.25 13.88
CA ILE A 51 -2.20 -0.15 12.41
C ILE A 51 -0.83 -0.42 11.79
N GLU A 52 0.25 0.13 12.37
CA GLU A 52 1.61 -0.10 11.85
C GLU A 52 2.03 -1.57 11.90
N ALA A 53 1.70 -2.24 12.99
CA ALA A 53 2.01 -3.65 13.23
C ALA A 53 0.99 -4.62 12.61
N TRP A 54 -0.11 -4.09 12.04
CA TRP A 54 -1.24 -4.90 11.59
C TRP A 54 -0.81 -5.92 10.53
N ARG A 55 -1.35 -7.14 10.68
CA ARG A 55 -1.25 -8.20 9.69
C ARG A 55 -2.64 -8.79 9.47
N PRO A 56 -3.00 -9.11 8.22
CA PRO A 56 -4.25 -9.81 7.96
C PRO A 56 -4.22 -11.19 8.64
N PRO A 57 -5.29 -11.58 9.35
CA PRO A 57 -5.43 -12.95 9.85
C PRO A 57 -5.35 -13.89 8.65
N THR A 58 -4.42 -14.83 8.70
CA THR A 58 -4.11 -15.68 7.56
C THR A 58 -4.33 -17.13 7.95
N THR A 59 -5.20 -17.82 7.21
CA THR A 59 -5.52 -19.24 7.42
C THR A 59 -4.56 -20.19 6.69
N ARG A 60 -3.78 -19.70 5.72
CA ARG A 60 -2.84 -20.50 4.91
C ARG A 60 -1.39 -20.10 5.13
N PRO A 61 -0.43 -21.03 5.20
CA PRO A 61 0.97 -20.67 5.34
C PRO A 61 1.43 -19.80 4.16
N GLN A 62 1.85 -18.57 4.45
CA GLN A 62 2.43 -17.69 3.44
C GLN A 62 3.90 -18.07 3.22
N ARG A 63 4.29 -18.28 1.95
CA ARG A 63 5.70 -18.50 1.58
C ARG A 63 6.58 -17.27 1.79
N ARG A 64 6.01 -16.06 1.73
CA ARG A 64 6.73 -14.81 1.97
C ARG A 64 6.27 -14.22 3.30
N PRO A 65 7.17 -13.63 4.12
CA PRO A 65 6.77 -12.92 5.33
C PRO A 65 5.77 -11.81 4.99
N ALA A 66 4.71 -11.69 5.77
CA ALA A 66 3.78 -10.57 5.66
C ALA A 66 4.50 -9.27 6.06
N THR A 67 4.89 -8.47 5.08
CA THR A 67 5.54 -7.16 5.28
C THR A 67 4.57 -6.23 6.01
N ARG A 68 4.96 -5.80 7.20
CA ARG A 68 4.24 -4.77 7.97
C ARG A 68 4.54 -3.39 7.43
N TRP A 69 3.76 -2.39 7.84
CA TRP A 69 4.12 -1.01 7.51
C TRP A 69 5.39 -0.58 8.23
N THR A 70 5.60 -1.05 9.46
CA THR A 70 6.87 -0.90 10.21
C THR A 70 8.08 -1.38 9.41
N ASP A 71 7.97 -2.51 8.73
CA ASP A 71 9.10 -3.12 8.01
C ASP A 71 9.52 -2.25 6.81
N ASP A 72 8.55 -1.64 6.13
CA ASP A 72 8.82 -0.69 5.06
C ASP A 72 9.36 0.64 5.57
N PHE A 73 8.89 1.11 6.73
CA PHE A 73 9.37 2.35 7.36
C PHE A 73 10.81 2.20 7.83
N THR A 74 11.12 1.14 8.57
CA THR A 74 12.48 0.81 9.05
C THR A 74 13.44 0.65 7.87
N LYS A 75 13.04 -0.09 6.82
CA LYS A 75 13.84 -0.22 5.59
C LYS A 75 14.14 1.13 4.93
N LYS A 76 13.20 2.07 4.94
CA LYS A 76 13.36 3.39 4.32
C LYS A 76 14.15 4.37 5.18
N LEU A 77 14.01 4.31 6.50
CA LEU A 77 14.69 5.19 7.45
C LEU A 77 16.11 4.71 7.79
N GLY A 78 16.48 3.49 7.40
CA GLY A 78 17.83 2.97 7.56
C GLY A 78 18.20 2.67 9.01
N THR A 79 17.22 2.57 9.92
CA THR A 79 17.42 2.13 11.28
C THR A 79 17.87 0.68 11.26
N LYS A 80 19.19 0.46 11.31
CA LYS A 80 19.79 -0.82 11.63
C LYS A 80 19.38 -1.15 13.08
N ASN A 81 18.72 -2.30 13.25
CA ASN A 81 18.75 -2.98 14.55
C ASN A 81 20.21 -3.28 14.93
#